data_AF-A0A3N2KL21-F1
#
_entry.id   AF-A0A3N2KL21-F1
#
_cell.length_a   1.000
_cell.length_b   1.000
_cell.length_c   1.000
_cell.angle_alpha   90.00
_cell.angle_beta   90.00
_cell.angle_gamma   90.00
#
_symmetry.space_group_name_H-M   'P 1'
#
loop_
_entity.id
_entity.type
_entity.pdbx_description
1 polymer ?
#
loop_
_entity_poly.entity_id
_entity_poly.type
_entity_poly.pdbx_seq_one_letter_code
_entity_poly.pdbx_strand_id
1 'polypeptide(L)'
;MESKPILITNVSTSYFSVARHYGGATIQGESYVYCPERDILIKRDWLTIYKKLQWEDFVSAVKSGKKPKLQPAPNQNKHKIKSLTQSLFD
;
A
#
# COMPACT_ATOMS: atom_id res chain seq x y z
N MET A 1 17.92 -13.96 -14.05
CA MET A 1 17.28 -13.61 -12.77
C MET A 1 15.81 -13.35 -13.06
N GLU A 2 14.93 -14.21 -12.58
CA GLU A 2 13.51 -14.14 -12.86
C GLU A 2 12.89 -12.97 -12.09
N SER A 3 12.52 -11.91 -12.81
CA SER A 3 11.93 -10.71 -12.21
C SER A 3 10.46 -10.99 -11.90
N LYS A 4 10.19 -11.39 -10.65
CA LYS A 4 8.82 -11.64 -10.18
C LYS A 4 8.02 -10.34 -10.11
N PRO A 5 6.74 -10.33 -10.53
CA PRO A 5 5.92 -9.12 -10.54
C PRO A 5 5.73 -8.60 -9.11
N ILE A 6 5.78 -7.29 -8.91
CA ILE A 6 5.50 -6.68 -7.59
C ILE A 6 4.00 -6.41 -7.42
N LEU A 7 3.35 -6.04 -8.53
CA LEU A 7 1.96 -5.65 -8.62
C LEU A 7 1.34 -6.35 -9.83
N ILE A 8 0.17 -6.93 -9.63
CA ILE A 8 -0.66 -7.52 -10.69
C ILE A 8 -2.00 -6.80 -10.64
N THR A 9 -2.45 -6.27 -11.78
CA THR A 9 -3.73 -5.55 -11.92
C THR A 9 -4.77 -6.42 -12.61
N ASN A 10 -6.04 -6.00 -12.54
CA ASN A 10 -7.17 -6.69 -13.18
C ASN A 10 -7.29 -8.15 -12.73
N VAL A 11 -7.16 -8.37 -11.42
CA VAL A 11 -7.16 -9.72 -10.83
C VAL A 11 -8.48 -10.42 -11.11
N SER A 12 -9.60 -9.70 -11.01
CA SER A 12 -10.95 -10.24 -11.21
C SER A 12 -11.23 -10.82 -12.59
N THR A 13 -10.59 -10.30 -13.64
CA THR A 13 -10.78 -10.75 -15.02
C THR A 13 -9.70 -11.73 -15.49
N SER A 14 -8.73 -12.02 -14.63
CA SER A 14 -7.61 -12.91 -14.93
C SER A 14 -7.76 -14.28 -14.27
N TYR A 15 -6.83 -15.19 -14.57
CA TYR A 15 -6.68 -16.48 -13.86
C TYR A 15 -6.47 -16.31 -12.34
N PHE A 16 -6.07 -15.13 -11.87
CA PHE A 16 -5.89 -14.83 -10.45
C PHE A 16 -7.18 -14.45 -9.73
N SER A 17 -8.33 -14.49 -10.39
CA SER A 17 -9.64 -14.17 -9.80
C SER A 17 -9.95 -15.00 -8.55
N VAL A 18 -9.41 -16.21 -8.45
CA VAL A 18 -9.52 -17.08 -7.27
C VAL A 18 -8.96 -16.40 -6.01
N ALA A 19 -7.93 -15.56 -6.14
CA ALA A 19 -7.34 -14.83 -5.03
C ALA A 19 -8.33 -13.88 -4.33
N ARG A 20 -9.42 -13.49 -5.01
CA ARG A 20 -10.50 -12.67 -4.44
C ARG A 20 -11.22 -13.37 -3.30
N HIS A 21 -11.41 -14.68 -3.42
CA HIS A 21 -12.12 -15.49 -2.45
C HIS A 21 -11.25 -15.85 -1.24
N TYR A 22 -9.94 -15.94 -1.44
CA TYR A 22 -8.97 -16.31 -0.40
C TYR A 22 -8.20 -15.11 0.19
N GLY A 23 -8.42 -13.89 -0.33
CA GLY A 23 -7.72 -12.68 0.10
C GLY A 23 -6.27 -12.54 -0.40
N GLY A 24 -5.83 -13.42 -1.29
CA GLY A 24 -4.46 -13.44 -1.81
C GLY A 24 -4.14 -14.72 -2.58
N ALA A 25 -2.88 -14.83 -3.03
CA ALA A 25 -2.38 -16.00 -3.72
C ALA A 25 -0.87 -16.14 -3.51
N THR A 26 -0.37 -17.38 -3.61
CA THR A 26 1.07 -17.65 -3.68
C THR A 26 1.42 -17.92 -5.14
N ILE A 27 2.26 -17.06 -5.72
CA ILE A 27 2.64 -17.11 -7.13
C ILE A 27 4.16 -17.23 -7.18
N GLN A 28 4.68 -18.29 -7.81
CA GLN A 28 6.13 -18.53 -7.93
C GLN A 28 6.88 -18.50 -6.57
N GLY A 29 6.26 -19.10 -5.54
CA GLY A 29 6.78 -19.15 -4.16
C GLY A 29 6.71 -17.82 -3.40
N GLU A 30 6.18 -16.76 -3.99
CA GLU A 30 5.99 -15.47 -3.33
C GLU A 30 4.53 -15.29 -2.95
N SER A 31 4.29 -14.68 -1.80
CA SER A 31 2.92 -14.40 -1.39
C SER A 31 2.46 -13.01 -1.79
N TYR A 32 1.25 -12.97 -2.31
CA TYR A 32 0.53 -11.76 -2.71
C TYR A 32 -0.76 -11.63 -1.91
N VAL A 33 -1.13 -10.38 -1.65
CA VAL A 33 -2.35 -10.01 -0.94
C VAL A 33 -3.26 -9.31 -1.94
N TYR A 34 -4.52 -9.75 -1.98
CA TYR A 34 -5.52 -9.14 -2.83
C TYR A 34 -6.08 -7.88 -2.17
N CYS A 35 -6.10 -6.77 -2.91
CA CYS A 35 -6.68 -5.51 -2.49
C CYS A 35 -7.94 -5.24 -3.32
N PRO A 36 -9.14 -5.43 -2.75
CA PRO A 36 -10.40 -5.31 -3.48
C PRO A 36 -10.70 -3.89 -3.96
N GLU A 37 -10.22 -2.86 -3.26
CA GLU A 37 -10.44 -1.44 -3.59
C GLU A 37 -10.02 -1.07 -5.02
N ARG A 38 -8.99 -1.73 -5.54
CA ARG A 38 -8.39 -1.43 -6.85
C ARG A 38 -8.29 -2.65 -7.76
N ASP A 39 -8.83 -3.80 -7.34
CA ASP A 39 -8.73 -5.08 -8.04
C ASP A 39 -7.26 -5.47 -8.39
N ILE A 40 -6.39 -5.41 -7.37
CA ILE A 40 -4.96 -5.65 -7.53
C ILE A 40 -4.44 -6.73 -6.57
N LEU A 41 -3.35 -7.39 -6.95
CA LEU A 41 -2.56 -8.29 -6.12
C LEU A 41 -1.20 -7.63 -5.86
N ILE A 42 -0.87 -7.44 -4.59
CA ILE A 42 0.37 -6.79 -4.15
C ILE A 42 1.23 -7.81 -3.44
N LYS A 43 2.51 -7.87 -3.80
CA LYS A 43 3.48 -8.69 -3.06
C LYS A 43 3.49 -8.30 -1.58
N ARG A 44 3.45 -9.28 -0.67
CA ARG A 44 3.33 -9.04 0.78
C ARG A 44 4.38 -8.06 1.32
N ASP A 45 5.60 -8.11 0.81
CA ASP A 45 6.70 -7.21 1.19
C ASP A 45 6.41 -5.72 0.91
N TRP A 46 5.54 -5.44 -0.06
CA TRP A 46 5.17 -4.09 -0.50
C TRP A 46 3.86 -3.61 0.11
N LEU A 47 3.14 -4.47 0.83
CA LEU A 47 1.85 -4.12 1.43
C LEU A 47 1.98 -2.97 2.44
N THR A 48 3.06 -2.95 3.24
CA THR A 48 3.33 -1.87 4.20
C THR A 48 3.59 -0.53 3.51
N ILE A 49 4.16 -0.56 2.31
CA ILE A 49 4.41 0.65 1.51
C ILE A 49 3.08 1.12 0.91
N TYR A 50 2.31 0.21 0.31
CA TYR A 50 0.99 0.49 -0.25
C TYR A 50 0.05 1.16 0.77
N LYS A 51 0.05 0.69 2.02
CA LYS A 51 -0.82 1.26 3.08
C LYS A 51 -0.41 2.67 3.53
N LYS A 52 0.81 3.13 3.23
CA LYS A 52 1.32 4.42 3.73
C LYS A 52 1.55 5.46 2.64
N LEU A 53 1.71 5.04 1.38
CA LEU A 53 1.90 5.93 0.24
C LEU A 53 0.58 6.15 -0.48
N GLN A 54 0.47 7.29 -1.18
CA GLN A 54 -0.58 7.49 -2.17
C GLN A 54 -0.37 6.52 -3.34
N TRP A 55 -1.46 6.26 -4.08
CA TRP A 55 -1.47 5.26 -5.15
C TRP A 55 -0.49 5.60 -6.27
N GLU A 56 -0.41 6.86 -6.66
CA GLU A 56 0.43 7.37 -7.75
C GLU A 56 1.93 7.20 -7.43
N ASP A 57 2.31 7.52 -6.18
CA ASP A 57 3.67 7.34 -5.68
C ASP A 57 4.02 5.85 -5.59
N PHE A 58 3.07 5.03 -5.15
CA PHE A 58 3.24 3.58 -5.09
C PHE A 58 3.46 2.98 -6.48
N VAL A 59 2.64 3.33 -7.48
CA VAL A 59 2.80 2.83 -8.85
C VAL A 59 4.15 3.27 -9.44
N SER A 60 4.57 4.51 -9.18
CA SER A 60 5.88 5.02 -9.62
C SER A 60 7.04 4.26 -8.97
N ALA A 61 6.93 3.97 -7.67
CA ALA A 61 7.90 3.15 -6.95
C ALA A 61 7.98 1.70 -7.46
N VAL A 62 6.83 1.08 -7.74
CA VAL A 62 6.74 -0.26 -8.33
C VAL A 62 7.42 -0.30 -9.70
N LYS A 63 7.14 0.69 -10.56
CA LYS A 63 7.80 0.82 -11.89
C LYS A 63 9.31 1.02 -11.78
N SER A 64 9.76 1.77 -10.77
CA SER A 64 11.17 2.01 -10.50
C SER A 64 11.90 0.77 -9.95
N GLY A 65 11.17 -0.22 -9.42
CA GLY A 65 11.74 -1.42 -8.79
C GLY A 65 12.49 -1.15 -7.49
N LYS A 66 12.65 0.11 -7.10
CA LYS A 66 13.30 0.55 -5.86
C LYS A 66 12.23 0.69 -4.78
N LYS A 67 12.33 -0.11 -3.72
CA LYS A 67 11.51 0.09 -2.51
C LYS A 67 11.81 1.50 -1.96
N PRO A 68 10.84 2.43 -1.93
CA PRO A 68 11.07 3.73 -1.35
C PRO A 68 11.40 3.51 0.13
N LYS A 69 12.45 4.18 0.61
CA LYS A 69 12.68 4.27 2.06
C LYS A 69 11.49 5.04 2.61
N LEU A 70 10.58 4.35 3.28
CA LEU A 70 9.55 4.96 4.10
C LEU A 70 10.28 5.86 5.10
N GLN A 71 10.35 7.15 4.81
CA GLN A 71 10.75 8.12 5.81
C GLN A 71 9.69 8.04 6.91
N PRO A 72 10.07 7.99 8.19
CA PRO A 72 9.09 8.07 9.26
C PRO A 72 8.26 9.33 9.03
N ALA A 73 6.93 9.19 9.05
CA ALA A 73 6.01 10.27 8.74
C ALA A 73 6.40 11.54 9.53
N PRO A 74 6.40 12.74 8.93
CA PRO A 74 6.55 13.96 9.69
C PRO A 74 5.39 14.04 10.70
N ASN A 75 5.76 14.18 11.97
CA ASN A 75 4.86 14.18 13.11
C ASN A 75 4.03 15.47 13.11
N GLN A 76 2.92 15.53 12.36
CA GLN A 76 2.09 16.75 12.23
C GLN A 76 1.05 16.96 13.36
N ASN A 77 1.12 16.22 14.47
CA ASN A 77 0.17 16.36 15.58
C ASN A 77 0.85 16.84 16.87
N LYS A 78 1.29 18.11 16.93
CA LYS A 78 1.64 18.77 18.22
C LYS A 78 1.22 20.24 18.37
N HIS A 79 0.48 20.85 17.43
CA HIS A 79 0.24 22.30 17.47
C HIS A 79 -1.21 22.81 17.53
N LYS A 80 -2.24 21.95 17.64
CA LYS A 80 -3.65 22.42 17.62
C LYS A 80 -4.46 22.29 18.92
N ILE A 81 -3.85 21.93 20.05
CA ILE A 81 -4.57 21.80 21.34
C ILE A 81 -4.41 23.03 22.24
N LYS A 82 -3.34 23.83 22.09
CA LYS A 82 -3.08 24.97 22.99
C LYS A 82 -3.94 26.22 22.73
N SER A 83 -4.59 26.34 21.57
CA SER A 83 -5.36 27.56 21.24
C SER A 83 -6.83 27.51 21.66
N LEU A 84 -7.37 26.34 22.03
CA LEU A 84 -8.79 26.22 22.39
C LEU A 84 -9.07 26.48 23.89
N THR A 85 -8.07 26.36 24.75
CA THR A 85 -8.22 26.54 26.19
C THR A 85 -7.99 27.98 26.66
N GLN A 86 -7.40 28.83 25.81
CA GLN A 86 -7.15 30.24 26.16
C GLN A 86 -8.40 31.11 25.98
N SER A 87 -9.38 30.69 25.18
CA SER A 87 -10.58 31.49 24.85
C SER A 87 -11.83 31.10 25.63
N LEU A 88 -11.70 30.25 26.66
CA LEU A 88 -12.86 29.75 27.43
C LEU A 88 -12.96 30.37 28.83
N PHE A 89 -12.01 31.24 29.20
CA PHE A 89 -11.92 31.87 30.51
C PHE A 89 -11.78 33.40 30.45
N ASP A 90 -12.12 34.02 29.31
CA ASP A 90 -12.35 35.47 29.21
C ASP A 90 -13.85 35.74 29.02
#